data_AF-A0A3G2L9E7-F1
#
_entry.id   AF-A0A3G2L9E7-F1
#
_cell.length_a   1.000
_cell.length_b   1.000
_cell.length_c   1.000
_cell.angle_alpha   90.00
_cell.angle_beta   90.00
_cell.angle_gamma   90.00
#
_symmetry.space_group_name_H-M   'P 1'
#
loop_
_entity.id
_entity.type
_entity.pdbx_description
1 polymer ?
#
loop_
_entity_poly.entity_id
_entity_poly.type
_entity_poly.pdbx_seq_one_letter_code
_entity_poly.pdbx_strand_id
1 'polypeptide(L)'
;MKNLLNIILLISLYGCESKVNGIFYISNTSKDQTEIPLRLIIDNDTIFDQDAEYTNIAPDLQYIEHKKLIKGQHKVIFEVNNSDLKRIEKVEFDKDKWIFLSYGYEKPADSLGRVELDKIFGGIKDSTNLFLYDGQKPDLTFHVMENEPIHQ
;
A
#
# COMPACT_ATOMS: atom_id res chain seq x y z
N MET A 1 34.69 22.77 -37.60
CA MET A 1 34.04 23.39 -36.43
C MET A 1 32.50 23.30 -36.40
N LYS A 2 31.81 22.68 -37.39
CA LYS A 2 30.34 22.49 -37.32
C LYS A 2 29.90 21.30 -36.44
N ASN A 3 30.77 20.31 -36.24
CA ASN A 3 30.41 19.08 -35.53
C ASN A 3 30.49 19.19 -34.00
N LEU A 4 31.24 20.16 -33.45
CA LEU A 4 31.31 20.38 -32.00
C LEU A 4 30.04 21.02 -31.43
N LEU A 5 29.37 21.87 -32.22
CA LEU A 5 28.14 22.56 -31.80
C LEU A 5 26.98 21.58 -31.60
N ASN A 6 26.89 20.55 -32.46
CA ASN A 6 25.86 19.51 -32.35
C ASN A 6 26.05 18.60 -31.13
N ILE A 7 27.29 18.38 -30.68
CA ILE A 7 27.58 17.56 -29.51
C ILE A 7 27.20 18.31 -28.21
N ILE A 8 27.44 19.63 -28.16
CA ILE A 8 27.06 20.47 -27.01
C ILE A 8 25.52 20.60 -26.92
N LEU A 9 24.83 20.66 -28.07
CA LEU A 9 23.37 20.72 -28.10
C LEU A 9 22.72 19.43 -27.58
N LEU A 10 23.28 18.25 -27.89
CA LEU A 10 22.79 16.96 -27.38
C LEU A 10 22.96 16.81 -25.87
N ILE A 11 24.02 17.36 -25.29
CA ILE A 11 24.25 17.31 -23.84
C ILE A 11 23.30 18.25 -23.09
N SER A 12 22.84 19.34 -23.73
CA SER A 12 21.90 20.29 -23.12
C SER A 12 20.44 19.79 -23.02
N LEU A 13 20.11 18.70 -23.73
CA LEU A 13 18.78 18.07 -23.68
C LEU A 13 18.65 17.02 -22.57
N TYR A 14 19.75 16.66 -21.90
CA TYR A 14 19.67 16.01 -20.59
C TYR A 14 19.36 17.09 -19.55
N GLY A 15 18.16 17.66 -19.66
CA GLY A 15 17.57 18.42 -18.57
C GLY A 15 17.65 17.54 -17.32
N CYS A 16 18.20 18.09 -16.25
CA CYS A 16 18.24 17.42 -14.96
C CYS A 16 16.78 17.21 -14.52
N GLU A 17 16.20 16.05 -14.84
CA GLU A 17 14.87 15.69 -14.38
C GLU A 17 14.93 15.64 -12.86
N SER A 18 14.25 16.59 -12.22
CA SER A 18 14.14 16.60 -10.78
C SER A 18 13.39 15.34 -10.36
N LYS A 19 14.03 14.49 -9.55
CA LYS A 19 13.42 13.30 -8.96
C LYS A 19 12.95 13.60 -7.54
N VAL A 20 11.89 12.92 -7.13
CA VAL A 20 11.34 12.94 -5.76
C VAL A 20 11.21 11.52 -5.25
N ASN A 21 11.12 11.36 -3.93
CA ASN A 21 11.02 10.06 -3.28
C ASN A 21 9.55 9.67 -3.05
N GLY A 22 9.17 8.48 -3.49
CA GLY A 22 8.05 7.75 -2.92
C GLY A 22 8.55 6.82 -1.82
N ILE A 23 8.05 7.01 -0.61
CA ILE A 23 8.27 6.12 0.54
C ILE A 23 6.98 5.33 0.75
N PHE A 24 7.05 4.01 0.62
CA PHE A 24 5.89 3.13 0.66
C PHE A 24 5.96 2.25 1.90
N TYR A 25 4.93 2.33 2.74
CA TYR A 25 4.74 1.47 3.90
C TYR A 25 3.68 0.44 3.57
N ILE A 26 4.04 -0.83 3.59
CA ILE A 26 3.16 -1.93 3.20
C ILE A 26 2.87 -2.74 4.46
N SER A 27 1.61 -3.14 4.66
CA SER A 27 1.23 -3.93 5.84
C SER A 27 0.15 -4.95 5.53
N ASN A 28 0.22 -6.08 6.20
CA ASN A 28 -0.89 -7.02 6.34
C ASN A 28 -1.50 -6.82 7.73
N THR A 29 -2.76 -6.39 7.77
CA THR A 29 -3.49 -6.09 9.02
C THR A 29 -4.35 -7.28 9.50
N SER A 30 -4.32 -8.40 8.77
CA SER A 30 -5.14 -9.58 9.01
C SER A 30 -4.58 -10.41 10.16
N LYS A 31 -5.28 -10.46 11.30
CA LYS A 31 -4.76 -11.11 12.53
C LYS A 31 -4.70 -12.65 12.48
N ASP A 32 -5.08 -13.25 11.35
CA ASP A 32 -5.18 -14.70 11.20
C ASP A 32 -3.85 -15.39 10.88
N GLN A 33 -2.72 -14.67 10.98
CA GLN A 33 -1.35 -15.15 10.77
C GLN A 33 -1.10 -15.74 9.37
N THR A 34 -1.95 -15.43 8.40
CA THR A 34 -1.79 -15.90 7.03
C THR A 34 -0.85 -14.97 6.27
N GLU A 35 0.17 -15.54 5.62
CA GLU A 35 1.02 -14.80 4.69
C GLU A 35 0.24 -14.48 3.41
N ILE A 36 0.37 -13.25 2.91
CA ILE A 36 -0.37 -12.78 1.75
C ILE A 36 0.61 -12.26 0.69
N PRO A 37 0.56 -12.76 -0.56
CA PRO A 37 1.48 -12.35 -1.63
C PRO A 37 1.11 -10.95 -2.14
N LEU A 38 1.70 -9.93 -1.54
CA LEU A 38 1.46 -8.53 -1.87
C LEU A 38 2.44 -8.05 -2.92
N ARG A 39 1.94 -7.30 -3.90
CA ARG A 39 2.75 -6.68 -4.94
C ARG A 39 2.44 -5.18 -5.08
N LEU A 40 3.49 -4.38 -5.24
CA LEU A 40 3.43 -2.95 -5.55
C LEU A 40 4.12 -2.65 -6.88
N ILE A 41 3.41 -2.00 -7.78
CA ILE A 41 3.89 -1.62 -9.12
C ILE A 41 3.70 -0.12 -9.32
N ILE A 42 4.73 0.56 -9.81
CA ILE A 42 4.70 1.99 -10.18
C ILE A 42 5.04 2.12 -11.67
N ASP A 43 4.14 2.64 -12.49
CA ASP A 43 4.36 2.85 -13.95
C ASP A 43 4.95 1.64 -14.69
N ASN A 44 4.54 0.43 -14.31
CA ASN A 44 5.00 -0.88 -14.80
C ASN A 44 6.29 -1.43 -14.16
N ASP A 45 6.94 -0.71 -13.25
CA ASP A 45 8.03 -1.24 -12.44
C ASP A 45 7.47 -1.89 -11.16
N THR A 46 7.65 -3.19 -10.99
CA THR A 46 7.42 -3.85 -9.69
C THR A 46 8.50 -3.40 -8.71
N ILE A 47 8.09 -2.78 -7.61
CA ILE A 47 9.00 -2.31 -6.55
C ILE A 47 8.85 -3.09 -5.24
N PHE A 48 7.79 -3.89 -5.10
CA PHE A 48 7.60 -4.82 -3.99
C PHE A 48 6.89 -6.07 -4.51
N ASP A 49 7.35 -7.26 -4.12
CA ASP A 49 6.72 -8.55 -4.41
C ASP A 49 7.15 -9.55 -3.34
N GLN A 50 6.39 -9.63 -2.25
CA GLN A 50 6.72 -10.46 -1.08
C GLN A 50 5.45 -11.02 -0.42
N ASP A 51 5.60 -12.17 0.23
CA ASP A 51 4.61 -12.70 1.15
C ASP A 51 4.66 -11.91 2.47
N ALA A 52 3.61 -11.14 2.73
CA ALA A 52 3.52 -10.25 3.88
C ALA A 52 2.78 -10.91 5.04
N GLU A 53 3.45 -10.98 6.19
CA GLU A 53 2.89 -11.51 7.43
C GLU A 53 2.16 -10.43 8.22
N TYR A 54 1.23 -10.86 9.08
CA TYR A 54 0.62 -9.97 10.05
C TYR A 54 1.63 -9.48 11.06
N THR A 55 1.65 -8.16 11.27
CA THR A 55 2.37 -7.56 12.39
C THR A 55 1.44 -6.68 13.22
N ASN A 56 1.73 -6.55 14.50
CA ASN A 56 1.02 -5.66 15.40
C ASN A 56 1.49 -4.20 15.29
N ILE A 57 2.33 -3.86 14.31
CA ILE A 57 2.88 -2.52 14.08
C ILE A 57 2.28 -1.99 12.76
N ALA A 58 1.56 -0.88 12.83
CA ALA A 58 0.99 -0.21 11.66
C ALA A 58 1.42 1.27 11.63
N PRO A 59 2.09 1.76 10.56
CA PRO A 59 2.59 0.99 9.41
C PRO A 59 3.58 -0.10 9.82
N ASP A 60 3.67 -1.17 9.03
CA ASP A 60 4.68 -2.18 9.25
C ASP A 60 6.03 -1.67 8.72
N LEU A 61 6.98 -1.54 9.64
CA LEU A 61 8.31 -1.03 9.33
C LEU A 61 9.21 -2.09 8.68
N GLN A 62 8.77 -3.34 8.64
CA GLN A 62 9.46 -4.42 7.94
C GLN A 62 9.40 -4.26 6.41
N TYR A 63 8.27 -3.77 5.89
CA TYR A 63 8.02 -3.67 4.45
C TYR A 63 7.97 -2.20 4.01
N ILE A 64 9.13 -1.54 4.10
CA ILE A 64 9.33 -0.17 3.61
C ILE A 64 10.09 -0.20 2.30
N GLU A 65 9.49 0.38 1.26
CA GLU A 65 10.12 0.53 -0.04
C GLU A 65 10.36 1.99 -0.40
N HIS A 66 11.47 2.24 -1.09
CA HIS A 66 11.85 3.57 -1.56
C HIS A 66 12.05 3.56 -3.07
N LYS A 67 11.34 4.44 -3.78
CA LYS A 67 11.52 4.62 -5.23
C LYS A 67 11.72 6.09 -5.55
N LYS A 68 12.80 6.39 -6.28
CA LYS A 68 12.97 7.70 -6.92
C LYS A 68 12.15 7.77 -8.18
N LEU A 69 11.26 8.75 -8.25
CA LEU A 69 10.35 8.97 -9.35
C LEU A 69 10.65 10.33 -10.00
N ILE A 70 10.41 10.43 -11.31
CA ILE A 70 10.39 11.73 -11.98
C ILE A 70 9.22 12.53 -11.38
N LYS A 71 9.26 13.85 -11.39
CA LYS A 71 8.07 14.60 -10.96
C LYS A 71 6.91 14.42 -11.93
N GLY A 72 5.69 14.26 -11.42
CA GLY A 72 4.48 14.17 -12.22
C GLY A 72 3.48 13.13 -11.72
N GLN A 73 2.49 12.78 -12.55
CA GLN A 73 1.55 11.71 -12.23
C GLN A 73 2.14 10.33 -12.49
N HIS A 74 2.08 9.48 -11.47
CA HIS A 74 2.45 8.08 -11.55
C HIS A 74 1.24 7.21 -11.25
N LYS A 75 1.13 6.08 -11.96
CA LYS A 75 0.15 5.03 -11.67
C LYS A 75 0.73 4.10 -10.62
N VAL A 76 0.06 4.02 -9.48
CA VAL A 76 0.39 3.11 -8.38
C VAL A 76 -0.61 1.96 -8.38
N ILE A 77 -0.13 0.73 -8.45
CA ILE A 77 -0.93 -0.48 -8.39
C ILE A 77 -0.48 -1.28 -7.18
N PHE A 78 -1.40 -1.54 -6.28
CA PHE A 78 -1.21 -2.42 -5.14
C PHE A 78 -2.15 -3.61 -5.30
N GLU A 79 -1.63 -4.82 -5.28
CA GLU A 79 -2.40 -6.02 -5.59
C GLU A 79 -2.00 -7.21 -4.73
N VAL A 80 -2.89 -8.19 -4.67
CA VAL A 80 -2.59 -9.53 -4.17
C VAL A 80 -2.36 -10.41 -5.40
N ASN A 81 -1.11 -10.82 -5.63
CA ASN A 81 -0.61 -11.41 -6.89
C ASN A 81 -1.38 -12.66 -7.36
N ASN A 82 -1.98 -13.42 -6.43
CA ASN A 82 -2.73 -14.64 -6.73
C ASN A 82 -4.26 -14.45 -6.69
N SER A 83 -4.76 -13.22 -6.79
CA SER A 83 -6.19 -12.92 -6.78
C SER A 83 -6.56 -11.77 -7.72
N ASP A 84 -7.85 -11.53 -7.90
CA ASP A 84 -8.34 -10.36 -8.64
C ASP A 84 -8.33 -9.07 -7.79
N LEU A 85 -7.93 -9.14 -6.52
CA LEU A 85 -7.91 -8.00 -5.61
C LEU A 85 -6.74 -7.08 -5.94
N LYS A 86 -7.08 -5.92 -6.49
CA LYS A 86 -6.12 -4.86 -6.84
C LYS A 86 -6.74 -3.49 -6.60
N ARG A 87 -5.88 -2.56 -6.22
CA ARG A 87 -6.17 -1.14 -6.09
C ARG A 87 -5.24 -0.36 -7.00
N ILE A 88 -5.81 0.54 -7.79
CA ILE A 88 -5.08 1.35 -8.76
C ILE A 88 -5.37 2.81 -8.44
N GLU A 89 -4.32 3.58 -8.18
CA GLU A 89 -4.41 4.99 -7.87
C GLU A 89 -3.48 5.78 -8.79
N LYS A 90 -3.84 7.03 -9.09
CA LYS A 90 -2.95 8.00 -9.74
C LYS A 90 -2.47 8.98 -8.69
N VAL A 91 -1.17 9.05 -8.48
CA VAL A 91 -0.56 9.93 -7.48
C VAL A 91 0.33 10.93 -8.19
N GLU A 92 0.10 12.22 -7.93
CA GLU A 92 1.01 13.29 -8.33
C GLU A 92 2.21 13.28 -7.38
N PHE A 93 3.43 13.21 -7.90
CA PHE A 93 4.69 13.28 -7.18
C PHE A 93 5.40 14.59 -7.50
N ASP A 94 4.92 15.69 -6.94
CA ASP A 94 5.51 17.04 -7.04
C ASP A 94 6.62 17.29 -6.01
N LYS A 95 6.55 16.55 -4.89
CA LYS A 95 7.50 16.45 -3.78
C LYS A 95 7.57 15.00 -3.27
N ASP A 96 8.38 14.78 -2.25
CA ASP A 96 8.46 13.49 -1.56
C ASP A 96 7.11 13.14 -0.94
N LYS A 97 6.69 11.87 -1.04
CA LYS A 97 5.40 11.38 -0.53
C LYS A 97 5.56 10.10 0.27
N TRP A 98 4.74 10.00 1.32
CA TRP A 98 4.65 8.82 2.18
C TRP A 98 3.31 8.15 1.88
N ILE A 99 3.36 6.92 1.39
CA ILE A 99 2.21 6.18 0.90
C ILE A 99 2.04 4.94 1.76
N PHE A 100 0.86 4.80 2.34
CA PHE A 100 0.50 3.71 3.23
C PHE A 100 -0.45 2.78 2.50
N LEU A 101 -0.03 1.53 2.43
CA LEU A 101 -0.71 0.45 1.72
C LEU A 101 -0.99 -0.64 2.74
N SER A 102 -2.24 -1.07 2.82
CA SER A 102 -2.59 -2.17 3.71
C SER A 102 -3.56 -3.13 3.06
N TYR A 103 -3.28 -4.42 3.26
CA TYR A 103 -4.24 -5.49 3.06
C TYR A 103 -4.94 -5.77 4.38
N GLY A 104 -6.27 -5.86 4.34
CA GLY A 104 -7.09 -6.18 5.51
C GLY A 104 -8.09 -7.27 5.18
N TYR A 105 -8.10 -8.30 6.02
CA TYR A 105 -9.10 -9.34 6.04
C TYR A 105 -9.40 -9.72 7.49
N GLU A 106 -10.68 -9.87 7.80
CA GLU A 106 -11.12 -10.37 9.10
C GLU A 106 -12.00 -11.58 8.85
N LYS A 107 -11.53 -12.76 9.27
CA LYS A 107 -12.32 -13.99 9.16
C LYS A 107 -13.60 -13.88 10.00
N PRO A 108 -14.74 -14.42 9.51
CA PRO A 108 -15.94 -14.51 10.33
C PRO A 108 -15.67 -15.27 11.64
N ALA A 109 -16.39 -14.91 12.70
CA ALA A 109 -16.31 -15.63 13.95
C ALA A 109 -16.71 -17.10 13.75
N ASP A 110 -15.87 -18.00 14.25
CA ASP A 110 -16.16 -19.44 14.27
C ASP A 110 -17.25 -19.76 15.30
N SER A 111 -17.62 -21.03 15.44
CA SER A 111 -18.68 -21.46 16.35
C SER A 111 -18.42 -21.07 17.80
N LEU A 112 -17.16 -21.07 18.27
CA LEU A 112 -16.83 -20.69 19.64
C LEU A 112 -16.86 -19.17 19.80
N GLY A 113 -16.27 -18.44 18.86
CA GLY A 113 -16.31 -16.98 18.84
C GLY A 113 -17.74 -16.44 18.77
N ARG A 114 -18.62 -17.07 17.99
CA ARG A 114 -20.05 -16.71 17.94
C ARG A 114 -20.74 -16.90 19.29
N VAL A 115 -20.48 -18.00 20.00
CA VAL A 115 -21.03 -18.23 21.35
C VAL A 115 -20.53 -17.18 22.33
N GLU A 116 -19.28 -16.77 22.23
CA GLU A 116 -18.72 -15.72 23.08
C GLU A 116 -19.32 -14.35 22.78
N LEU A 117 -19.41 -13.97 21.51
CA LEU A 117 -20.07 -12.74 21.08
C LEU A 117 -21.54 -12.72 21.51
N ASP A 118 -22.26 -13.84 21.39
CA ASP A 118 -23.66 -13.93 21.83
C ASP A 118 -23.81 -13.76 23.35
N LYS A 119 -22.81 -14.17 24.15
CA LYS A 119 -22.78 -13.86 25.60
C LYS A 119 -22.55 -12.38 25.88
N ILE A 120 -21.69 -11.73 25.10
CA ILE A 120 -21.34 -10.30 25.26
C ILE A 120 -22.50 -9.40 24.83
N PHE A 121 -23.12 -9.71 23.68
CA PHE A 121 -24.14 -8.87 23.04
C PHE A 121 -25.58 -9.38 23.25
N GLY A 122 -25.78 -10.44 24.03
CA GLY A 122 -27.10 -11.03 24.27
C GLY A 122 -27.78 -11.56 23.00
N GLY A 123 -27.00 -11.94 22.00
CA GLY A 123 -27.48 -12.35 20.67
C GLY A 123 -28.01 -11.21 19.79
N ILE A 124 -27.88 -9.94 20.22
CA ILE A 124 -28.27 -8.78 19.41
C ILE A 124 -27.21 -8.56 18.32
N LYS A 125 -27.66 -8.55 17.07
CA LYS A 125 -26.82 -8.28 15.89
C LYS A 125 -27.38 -7.06 15.17
N ASP A 126 -26.67 -5.95 15.27
CA ASP A 126 -26.98 -4.72 14.55
C ASP A 126 -25.77 -4.26 13.74
N SER A 127 -25.93 -3.17 12.97
CA SER A 127 -24.86 -2.70 12.08
C SER A 127 -23.56 -2.31 12.80
N THR A 128 -23.58 -2.10 14.12
CA THR A 128 -22.40 -1.71 14.89
C THR A 128 -21.53 -2.89 15.32
N ASN A 129 -22.09 -4.11 15.40
CA ASN A 129 -21.35 -5.29 15.86
C ASN A 129 -21.38 -6.46 14.87
N LEU A 130 -22.19 -6.37 13.80
CA LEU A 130 -22.33 -7.45 12.81
C LEU A 130 -20.99 -7.85 12.16
N PHE A 131 -20.08 -6.90 11.96
CA PHE A 131 -18.76 -7.18 11.40
C PHE A 131 -17.93 -8.14 12.28
N LEU A 132 -18.13 -8.16 13.60
CA LEU A 132 -17.46 -9.10 14.50
C LEU A 132 -17.92 -10.55 14.26
N TYR A 133 -19.15 -10.73 13.78
CA TYR A 133 -19.73 -12.04 13.50
C TYR A 133 -19.40 -12.53 12.08
N ASP A 134 -19.53 -11.63 11.12
CA ASP A 134 -19.44 -11.95 9.69
C ASP A 134 -18.06 -11.66 9.11
N GLY A 135 -17.18 -11.03 9.88
CA GLY A 135 -15.85 -10.62 9.47
C GLY A 135 -15.88 -9.45 8.50
N GLN A 136 -14.73 -9.23 7.86
CA GLN A 136 -14.51 -8.25 6.81
C GLN A 136 -13.95 -8.95 5.58
N LYS A 137 -14.55 -8.67 4.42
CA LYS A 137 -14.02 -9.17 3.14
C LYS A 137 -12.62 -8.58 2.89
N PRO A 138 -11.74 -9.31 2.18
CA PRO A 138 -10.44 -8.79 1.79
C PRO A 138 -10.54 -7.43 1.10
N ASP A 139 -9.75 -6.47 1.54
CA ASP A 139 -9.68 -5.13 0.97
C ASP A 139 -8.25 -4.59 0.95
N LEU A 140 -8.00 -3.65 0.04
CA LEU A 140 -6.75 -2.92 -0.10
C LEU A 140 -6.99 -1.43 0.18
N THR A 141 -6.38 -0.93 1.25
CA THR A 141 -6.45 0.49 1.61
C THR A 141 -5.22 1.23 1.11
N PHE A 142 -5.45 2.47 0.67
CA PHE A 142 -4.44 3.36 0.13
C PHE A 142 -4.55 4.74 0.79
N HIS A 143 -3.47 5.22 1.39
CA HIS A 143 -3.43 6.54 2.00
C HIS A 143 -2.14 7.27 1.63
N VAL A 144 -2.25 8.54 1.22
CA VAL A 144 -1.11 9.38 0.85
C VAL A 144 -0.96 10.50 1.85
N MET A 145 0.24 10.65 2.37
CA MET A 145 0.66 11.78 3.18
C MET A 145 1.65 12.63 2.41
N GLU A 146 1.39 13.93 2.44
CA GLU A 146 2.18 14.97 1.79
C GLU A 146 3.41 15.40 2.62
N ASN A 147 3.45 15.00 3.89
CA ASN A 147 4.51 15.32 4.83
C ASN A 147 4.89 14.06 5.60
N GLU A 148 6.11 14.06 6.15
CA GLU A 148 6.59 12.96 6.97
C GLU A 148 5.66 12.71 8.16
N PRO A 149 5.28 11.45 8.42
CA PRO A 149 4.48 11.09 9.58
C PRO A 149 5.22 11.47 10.87
N ILE A 150 4.55 12.19 11.76
CA ILE A 150 5.13 12.55 13.06
C ILE A 150 4.89 11.37 14.01
N HIS A 151 5.96 10.74 14.49
CA HIS A 151 5.87 9.80 15.62
C HIS A 151 5.62 10.60 16.90
N GLN A 152 4.43 10.45 17.49
CA GLN A 152 4.11 10.98 18.82
C GLN A 152 4.38 9.95 19.91
#